data_AF-A0A6F8YG03-F1
#
_entry.id   AF-A0A6F8YG03-F1
#
_cell.length_a   1.000
_cell.length_b   1.000
_cell.length_c   1.000
_cell.angle_alpha   90.00
_cell.angle_beta   90.00
_cell.angle_gamma   90.00
#
_symmetry.space_group_name_H-M   'P 1'
#
loop_
_entity.id
_entity.type
_entity.pdbx_description
1 polymer ?
#
loop_
_entity_poly.entity_id
_entity_poly.type
_entity_poly.pdbx_seq_one_letter_code
_entity_poly.pdbx_strand_id
1 'polypeptide(L)'
;MTQLARDNAVSKSTGYDYLHEGIDVLATRSPSLHGALLAAKVAGYRHVNIDGMLVETDRCGTPGPTPGVDLWWSGEQHNHGGNVQVITVPDGWPIWTWQVAAGS
;
A
#
# COMPACT_ATOMS: atom_id res chain seq x y z
N MET A 1 2.22 16.68 9.37
CA MET A 1 3.24 16.39 10.41
C MET A 1 3.26 17.37 11.59
N THR A 2 2.95 18.67 11.40
CA THR A 2 2.96 19.67 12.49
C THR A 2 2.08 19.33 13.70
N GLN A 3 0.84 18.87 13.47
CA GLN A 3 -0.09 18.54 14.56
C GLN A 3 0.38 17.30 15.32
N LEU A 4 0.68 16.20 14.62
CA LEU A 4 1.18 14.97 15.25
C LEU A 4 2.43 15.22 16.11
N ALA A 5 3.38 16.03 15.63
CA ALA A 5 4.58 16.38 16.38
C ALA A 5 4.27 17.20 17.66
N ARG A 6 3.37 18.19 17.56
CA ARG A 6 2.90 18.99 18.71
C ARG A 6 2.22 18.10 19.76
N ASP A 7 1.28 17.27 19.32
CA ASP A 7 0.43 16.47 20.21
C ASP A 7 1.24 15.39 20.96
N ASN A 8 2.38 14.97 20.40
CA ASN A 8 3.30 14.00 21.00
C ASN A 8 4.57 14.63 21.59
N ALA A 9 4.65 15.97 21.67
CA ALA A 9 5.80 16.72 22.21
C ALA A 9 7.16 16.35 21.60
N VAL A 10 7.19 16.03 20.31
CA VAL A 10 8.42 15.73 19.54
C VAL A 10 8.69 16.80 18.49
N SER A 11 9.93 16.88 18.01
CA SER A 11 10.27 17.75 16.89
C SER A 11 9.65 17.24 15.58
N LYS A 12 9.48 18.10 14.57
CA LYS A 12 8.97 17.67 13.25
C LYS A 12 9.93 16.70 12.54
N SER A 13 11.24 16.87 12.69
CA SER A 13 12.23 15.96 12.11
C SER A 13 12.12 14.59 12.76
N THR A 14 12.10 14.53 14.10
CA THR A 14 11.90 13.27 14.84
C THR A 14 10.57 12.61 14.48
N GLY A 15 9.49 13.38 14.35
CA GLY A 15 8.20 12.85 13.91
C GLY A 15 8.21 12.31 12.47
N TYR A 16 9.07 12.84 11.60
CA TYR A 16 9.27 12.31 10.25
C TYR A 16 10.14 11.06 10.24
N ASP A 17 11.16 10.98 11.09
CA ASP A 17 11.98 9.77 11.26
C ASP A 17 11.12 8.61 11.77
N TYR A 18 10.29 8.86 12.78
CA TYR A 18 9.37 7.85 13.33
C TYR A 18 8.28 7.42 12.35
N LEU A 19 7.89 8.26 11.38
CA LEU A 19 6.99 7.84 10.32
C LEU A 19 7.60 6.71 9.51
N HIS A 20 8.84 6.88 9.05
CA HIS A 20 9.53 5.88 8.23
C HIS A 20 9.90 4.64 9.05
N GLU A 21 10.43 4.83 10.26
CA GLU A 21 10.73 3.70 11.16
C GLU A 21 9.46 2.89 11.47
N GLY A 22 8.34 3.56 11.73
CA GLY A 22 7.06 2.92 11.97
C GLY A 22 6.60 2.09 10.76
N ILE A 23 6.75 2.63 9.55
CA ILE A 23 6.44 1.91 8.30
C ILE A 23 7.35 0.68 8.16
N ASP A 24 8.66 0.82 8.37
CA ASP A 24 9.62 -0.28 8.24
C ASP A 24 9.35 -1.39 9.26
N VAL A 25 9.04 -1.04 10.51
CA VAL A 25 8.68 -2.01 11.55
C VAL A 25 7.40 -2.75 11.18
N LEU A 26 6.39 -2.06 10.68
CA LEU A 26 5.13 -2.69 10.24
C LEU A 26 5.34 -3.57 9.01
N ALA A 27 6.11 -3.11 8.03
CA ALA A 27 6.45 -3.87 6.83
C ALA A 27 7.22 -5.15 7.19
N THR A 28 8.17 -5.08 8.12
CA THR A 28 8.94 -6.23 8.61
C THR A 28 8.04 -7.26 9.32
N ARG A 29 6.97 -6.80 9.98
CA ARG A 29 6.00 -7.66 10.66
C ARG A 29 4.86 -8.14 9.76
N SER A 30 4.78 -7.65 8.52
CA SER A 30 3.73 -8.04 7.58
C SER A 30 3.79 -9.55 7.34
N PRO A 31 2.64 -10.25 7.35
CA PRO A 31 2.61 -11.67 7.07
C PRO A 31 3.09 -11.93 5.64
N SER A 32 3.71 -13.11 5.42
CA SER A 32 3.85 -13.60 4.05
C SER A 32 2.48 -13.90 3.46
N LEU A 33 2.35 -13.86 2.13
CA LEU A 33 1.11 -14.24 1.45
C LEU A 33 0.60 -15.61 1.92
N HIS A 34 1.49 -16.59 1.99
CA HIS A 34 1.15 -17.93 2.47
C HIS A 34 0.67 -17.92 3.92
N GLY A 35 1.33 -17.15 4.80
CA GLY A 35 0.94 -17.02 6.20
C GLY A 35 -0.45 -16.38 6.37
N ALA A 36 -0.74 -15.33 5.61
CA ALA A 36 -2.04 -14.66 5.62
C ALA A 36 -3.16 -15.59 5.14
N LEU A 37 -2.96 -16.31 4.03
CA LEU A 37 -3.94 -17.27 3.51
C LEU A 37 -4.16 -18.45 4.46
N LEU A 38 -3.09 -18.95 5.10
CA LEU A 38 -3.21 -20.00 6.11
C LEU A 38 -4.01 -19.52 7.32
N ALA A 39 -3.72 -18.33 7.82
CA ALA A 39 -4.45 -17.73 8.94
C ALA A 39 -5.94 -17.54 8.60
N ALA A 40 -6.25 -17.05 7.39
CA ALA A 40 -7.62 -16.90 6.93
C ALA A 40 -8.36 -18.25 6.85
N LYS A 41 -7.69 -19.28 6.35
CA LYS A 41 -8.23 -20.65 6.30
C LYS A 41 -8.49 -21.21 7.69
N VAL A 42 -7.55 -21.04 8.63
CA VAL A 42 -7.71 -21.48 10.04
C VAL A 42 -8.84 -20.73 10.73
N ALA A 43 -9.04 -19.46 10.41
CA ALA A 43 -10.17 -18.65 10.89
C ALA A 43 -11.53 -19.05 10.28
N GLY A 44 -11.56 -19.99 9.32
CA GLY A 44 -12.80 -20.53 8.74
C GLY A 44 -13.37 -19.73 7.57
N TYR A 45 -12.62 -18.75 7.04
CA TYR A 45 -13.04 -18.03 5.83
C TYR A 45 -13.02 -18.95 4.62
N ARG A 46 -14.12 -18.96 3.86
CA ARG A 46 -14.30 -19.85 2.69
C ARG A 46 -13.65 -19.32 1.41
N HIS A 47 -13.46 -18.01 1.35
CA HIS A 47 -12.83 -17.30 0.24
C HIS A 47 -12.13 -16.06 0.77
N VAL A 48 -11.29 -15.48 -0.07
CA VAL A 48 -10.67 -14.18 0.08
C VAL A 48 -10.93 -13.39 -1.20
N ASN A 49 -10.91 -12.07 -1.11
CA ASN A 49 -11.03 -11.19 -2.27
C ASN A 49 -9.66 -10.61 -2.61
N ILE A 50 -9.45 -10.34 -3.89
CA ILE A 50 -8.29 -9.63 -4.41
C ILE A 50 -8.81 -8.32 -4.98
N ASP A 51 -8.19 -7.22 -4.59
CA ASP A 51 -8.53 -5.89 -5.07
C ASP A 51 -7.28 -5.03 -5.23
N GLY A 52 -7.37 -3.94 -6.00
CA GLY A 52 -6.30 -2.99 -6.25
C GLY A 52 -6.67 -1.57 -5.86
N MET A 53 -5.84 -0.91 -5.06
CA MET A 53 -5.97 0.51 -4.73
C MET A 53 -4.91 1.31 -5.49
N LEU A 54 -5.34 2.30 -6.28
CA LEU A 54 -4.42 3.30 -6.82
C LEU A 54 -4.20 4.40 -5.78
N VAL A 55 -2.97 4.53 -5.30
CA VAL A 55 -2.55 5.68 -4.49
C VAL A 55 -2.09 6.77 -5.45
N GLU A 56 -2.92 7.78 -5.61
CA GLU A 56 -2.66 8.89 -6.53
C GLU A 56 -1.38 9.65 -6.16
N THR A 57 -0.61 10.01 -7.17
CA THR A 57 0.56 10.87 -7.03
C THR A 57 0.80 11.67 -8.30
N ASP A 58 1.12 12.95 -8.17
CA ASP A 58 1.45 13.84 -9.28
C ASP A 58 2.96 13.92 -9.56
N ARG A 59 3.77 13.17 -8.82
CA ARG A 59 5.25 13.27 -8.83
C ARG A 59 5.97 12.13 -9.52
N CYS A 60 5.25 11.14 -10.02
CA CYS A 60 5.84 10.03 -10.74
C CYS A 60 5.85 10.33 -12.24
N GLY A 61 7.04 10.30 -12.83
CA GLY A 61 7.25 10.45 -14.28
C GLY A 61 8.34 9.48 -14.73
N THR A 62 7.97 8.45 -15.48
CA THR A 62 8.90 7.43 -16.01
C THR A 62 8.35 6.93 -17.34
N PRO A 63 9.13 6.94 -18.44
CA PRO A 63 8.67 6.41 -19.71
C PRO A 63 8.16 4.97 -19.57
N GLY A 64 6.91 4.73 -19.96
CA GLY A 64 6.31 3.41 -19.98
C GLY A 64 6.73 2.60 -21.20
N PRO A 65 6.33 1.31 -21.26
CA PRO A 65 6.61 0.44 -22.41
C PRO A 65 5.90 0.90 -23.70
N THR A 66 4.82 1.67 -23.58
CA THR A 66 4.09 2.27 -24.71
C THR A 66 4.60 3.70 -24.94
N PRO A 67 5.06 4.04 -26.16
CA PRO A 67 5.54 5.40 -26.45
C PRO A 67 4.49 6.47 -26.14
N GLY A 68 4.88 7.47 -25.36
CA GLY A 68 4.00 8.58 -24.96
C GLY A 68 3.09 8.29 -23.76
N VAL A 69 3.18 7.10 -23.15
CA VAL A 69 2.44 6.74 -21.92
C VAL A 69 3.42 6.67 -20.75
N ASP A 70 3.08 7.30 -19.64
CA ASP A 70 3.86 7.21 -18.41
C ASP A 70 3.67 5.82 -17.76
N LEU A 71 4.74 5.26 -17.21
CA LEU A 71 4.75 3.98 -16.52
C LEU A 71 3.74 3.96 -15.36
N TRP A 72 3.56 5.09 -14.67
CA TRP A 72 2.70 5.22 -13.50
C TRP A 72 1.29 5.73 -13.82
N TRP A 73 0.96 5.91 -15.10
CA TRP A 73 -0.39 6.25 -15.53
C TRP A 73 -1.30 5.03 -15.42
N SER A 74 -2.40 5.16 -14.66
CA SER A 74 -3.48 4.17 -14.71
C SER A 74 -4.50 4.53 -15.77
N GLY A 75 -4.70 3.61 -16.71
CA GLY A 75 -5.72 3.73 -17.74
C GLY A 75 -7.13 3.56 -17.20
N GLU A 76 -7.31 2.85 -16.08
CA GLU A 76 -8.63 2.65 -15.45
C GLU A 76 -9.06 3.88 -14.64
N GLN A 77 -8.16 4.40 -13.82
CA GLN A 77 -8.47 5.52 -12.91
C GLN A 77 -8.25 6.90 -13.54
N HIS A 78 -7.65 6.94 -14.73
CA HIS A 78 -7.30 8.17 -15.45
C HIS A 78 -6.43 9.12 -14.63
N ASN A 79 -5.51 8.56 -13.84
CA ASN A 79 -4.60 9.33 -13.01
C ASN A 79 -3.25 8.62 -12.83
N HIS A 80 -2.23 9.39 -12.42
CA HIS A 80 -0.93 8.85 -12.06
C HIS A 80 -0.96 8.31 -10.62
N GLY A 81 -0.33 7.16 -10.38
CA GLY A 81 -0.33 6.55 -9.05
C GLY A 81 0.39 5.21 -8.98
N GLY A 82 0.71 4.82 -7.75
CA GLY A 82 1.17 3.46 -7.45
C GLY A 82 -0.01 2.55 -7.16
N ASN A 83 -0.11 1.42 -7.86
CA ASN A 83 -1.14 0.42 -7.60
C ASN A 83 -0.68 -0.53 -6.48
N VAL A 84 -1.46 -0.63 -5.42
CA VAL A 84 -1.26 -1.60 -4.33
C VAL A 84 -2.35 -2.65 -4.40
N GLN A 85 -1.95 -3.89 -4.67
CA GLN A 85 -2.85 -5.03 -4.61
C GLN A 85 -3.01 -5.51 -3.17
N VAL A 86 -4.23 -5.83 -2.78
CA VAL A 86 -4.62 -6.20 -1.43
C VAL A 86 -5.41 -7.50 -1.47
N ILE A 87 -5.18 -8.36 -0.48
CA ILE A 87 -6.06 -9.49 -0.19
C ILE A 87 -6.88 -9.16 1.04
N THR A 88 -8.19 -9.32 0.94
CA THR A 88 -9.12 -9.11 2.04
C THR A 88 -9.90 -10.39 2.37
N VAL A 89 -10.31 -10.51 3.63
CA VAL A 89 -11.34 -11.49 4.02
C VAL A 89 -12.73 -10.97 3.65
N PRO A 90 -13.80 -11.80 3.69
CA PRO A 90 -15.11 -11.42 3.14
C PRO A 90 -15.78 -10.20 3.78
N ASP A 91 -15.36 -9.77 4.97
CA ASP A 91 -15.82 -8.55 5.62
C ASP A 91 -15.10 -7.27 5.12
N GLY A 92 -14.14 -7.41 4.21
CA GLY A 92 -13.33 -6.34 3.64
C GLY A 92 -12.04 -6.05 4.41
N TRP A 93 -11.76 -6.76 5.52
CA TRP A 93 -10.53 -6.52 6.27
C TRP A 93 -9.27 -6.96 5.49
N PRO A 94 -8.27 -6.07 5.30
CA PRO A 94 -7.05 -6.42 4.60
C PRO A 94 -6.18 -7.35 5.46
N ILE A 95 -5.82 -8.49 4.88
CA ILE A 95 -4.97 -9.49 5.54
C ILE A 95 -3.56 -9.54 4.95
N TRP A 96 -3.36 -8.96 3.76
CA TRP A 96 -2.06 -8.91 3.09
C TRP A 96 -2.04 -7.89 1.95
N THR A 97 -0.87 -7.34 1.65
CA THR A 97 -0.65 -6.42 0.52
C THR A 97 0.57 -6.84 -0.32
N TRP A 98 0.52 -6.59 -1.62
CA TRP A 98 1.69 -6.69 -2.50
C TRP A 98 2.52 -5.40 -2.46
N GLN A 99 3.74 -5.47 -2.99
CA GLN A 99 4.55 -4.29 -3.27
C GLN A 99 3.84 -3.38 -4.27
N VAL A 100 4.14 -2.08 -4.22
CA VAL A 100 3.61 -1.12 -5.19
C VAL A 100 4.03 -1.54 -6.60
N ALA A 101 3.04 -1.64 -7.49
CA ALA A 101 3.24 -1.82 -8.92
C ALA A 101 2.90 -0.51 -9.66
N ALA A 102 3.37 -0.42 -10.89
CA ALA A 102 3.07 0.69 -11.77
C ALA A 102 1.57 0.75 -12.09
N GLY A 103 1.09 1.94 -12.49
CA GLY A 103 -0.30 2.17 -12.87
C GLY A 103 -0.77 1.17 -13.94
N SER A 104 -1.95 0.59 -13.73
CA SER A 104 -2.58 -0.40 -14.62
C SER A 104 -3.54 0.23 -15.62
#